data_AF-A7S684-F1
#
_entry.id   AF-A7S684-F1
#
_cell.length_a   1.000
_cell.length_b   1.000
_cell.length_c   1.000
_cell.angle_alpha   90.00
_cell.angle_beta   90.00
_cell.angle_gamma   90.00
#
_symmetry.space_group_name_H-M   'P 1'
#
loop_
_entity.id
_entity.type
_entity.pdbx_description
1 polymer ?
#
loop_
_entity_poly.entity_id
_entity_poly.type
_entity_poly.pdbx_seq_one_letter_code
_entity_poly.pdbx_strand_id
1 'polypeptide(L)'
;QIDAIFRWIDGFVYMFAGSNFYHYNESRHGLDPGYPRPIADHWHGVPSSIDGAFRYGDDGNTYFFKGDKYYRYNEQTGQVDPGFPRSIDDFWTGVP
;
A
#
# COMPACT_ATOMS: atom_id res chain seq x y z
N GLN A 1 -8.16 14.37 0.01
CA GLN A 1 -8.82 13.11 -0.38
C GLN A 1 -8.00 11.97 0.21
N ILE A 2 -8.64 10.87 0.60
CA ILE A 2 -7.93 9.62 0.93
C ILE A 2 -7.92 8.78 -0.34
N ASP A 3 -6.76 8.29 -0.72
CA ASP A 3 -6.57 7.56 -1.97
C ASP A 3 -6.69 6.04 -1.74
N ALA A 4 -6.20 5.53 -0.61
CA ALA A 4 -6.36 4.14 -0.21
C ALA A 4 -6.47 3.99 1.31
N ILE A 5 -7.15 2.94 1.76
CA ILE A 5 -7.22 2.52 3.17
C ILE A 5 -7.23 1.00 3.24
N PHE A 6 -6.39 0.42 4.10
CA PHE A 6 -6.42 -1.02 4.37
C PHE A 6 -5.85 -1.35 5.74
N ARG A 7 -6.19 -2.55 6.26
CA ARG A 7 -5.56 -3.09 7.46
C ARG A 7 -4.32 -3.89 7.06
N TRP A 8 -3.17 -3.57 7.64
CA TRP A 8 -1.91 -4.23 7.31
C TRP A 8 -1.59 -5.40 8.24
N ILE A 9 -0.43 -6.04 8.02
CA ILE A 9 -0.04 -7.31 8.65
C ILE A 9 0.16 -7.21 10.17
N ASP A 10 0.40 -6.00 10.67
CA ASP A 10 0.55 -5.68 12.10
C ASP A 10 -0.79 -5.44 12.81
N GLY A 11 -1.90 -5.47 12.07
CA GLY A 11 -3.26 -5.31 12.58
C GLY A 11 -3.74 -3.86 12.64
N PHE A 12 -2.90 -2.87 12.33
CA PHE A 12 -3.29 -1.46 12.31
C PHE A 12 -3.90 -1.06 10.95
N VAL A 13 -4.63 0.05 10.96
CA VAL A 13 -5.24 0.61 9.76
C VAL A 13 -4.31 1.66 9.16
N TYR A 14 -3.94 1.47 7.90
CA TYR A 14 -3.12 2.39 7.14
C TYR A 14 -3.98 3.13 6.13
N MET A 15 -3.83 4.46 6.08
CA MET A 15 -4.48 5.31 5.07
C MET A 15 -3.40 6.03 4.26
N PHE A 16 -3.67 6.29 2.98
CA PHE A 16 -2.74 6.93 2.06
C PHE A 16 -3.41 8.15 1.43
N ALA A 17 -2.66 9.25 1.34
CA ALA A 17 -3.09 10.46 0.66
C ALA A 17 -1.89 11.21 0.07
N GLY A 18 -1.87 11.39 -1.24
CA GLY A 18 -0.78 12.02 -1.96
C GLY A 18 0.54 11.29 -1.72
N SER A 19 1.56 12.01 -1.23
CA SER A 19 2.88 11.41 -0.93
C SER A 19 3.00 10.81 0.47
N ASN A 20 1.92 10.79 1.25
CA ASN A 20 1.96 10.47 2.67
C ASN A 20 1.07 9.28 3.04
N PHE A 21 1.41 8.63 4.15
CA PHE A 21 0.57 7.64 4.80
C PHE A 21 0.35 7.95 6.28
N TYR A 22 -0.71 7.37 6.82
CA TYR A 22 -1.22 7.58 8.17
C TYR A 22 -1.39 6.23 8.85
N HIS A 23 -0.96 6.14 10.09
CA HIS A 23 -1.14 4.96 10.94
C HIS A 23 -2.26 5.24 11.95
N TYR A 24 -3.39 4.56 11.76
CA TYR A 24 -4.58 4.76 12.58
C TYR A 24 -4.69 3.65 13.63
N ASN A 25 -4.72 4.08 14.88
CA ASN A 25 -4.86 3.23 16.05
C ASN A 25 -6.33 3.17 16.47
N GLU A 26 -6.96 2.04 16.19
CA GLU A 26 -8.39 1.84 16.46
C GLU A 26 -8.70 1.93 17.96
N SER A 27 -7.83 1.40 18.83
CA SER A 27 -8.01 1.44 20.28
C SER A 27 -8.04 2.85 20.84
N ARG A 28 -7.39 3.81 20.16
CA ARG A 28 -7.33 5.23 20.56
C ARG A 28 -8.28 6.11 19.74
N HIS A 29 -8.98 5.54 18.75
CA HIS A 29 -9.77 6.28 17.77
C HIS A 29 -9.01 7.49 17.17
N GLY A 30 -7.74 7.29 16.80
CA GLY A 30 -6.89 8.38 16.33
C GLY A 30 -5.59 7.94 15.69
N LEU A 31 -4.85 8.91 15.14
CA LEU A 31 -3.52 8.67 14.58
C LEU A 31 -2.48 8.49 15.67
N ASP A 32 -1.50 7.61 15.44
CA ASP A 32 -0.35 7.54 16.33
C ASP A 32 0.56 8.77 16.19
N PRO A 33 1.26 9.18 17.25
CA PRO A 33 2.20 10.30 17.20
C PRO A 33 3.28 10.10 16.12
N GLY A 34 3.60 11.17 15.40
CA GLY A 34 4.61 11.14 14.34
C GLY A 34 4.08 10.71 12.96
N TYR A 35 2.76 10.72 12.78
CA TYR A 35 2.09 10.60 11.48
C TYR A 35 1.37 11.91 11.10
N PRO A 36 1.18 12.21 9.80
CA PRO A 36 1.57 11.39 8.65
C PRO A 36 3.08 11.30 8.41
N ARG A 37 3.50 10.29 7.65
CA ARG A 37 4.88 10.14 7.16
C ARG A 37 4.91 10.01 5.63
N PRO A 38 6.00 10.40 4.98
CA PRO A 38 6.22 10.10 3.57
C PRO A 38 6.08 8.59 3.29
N ILE A 39 5.39 8.23 2.20
CA ILE A 39 5.25 6.84 1.75
C ILE A 39 6.63 6.19 1.59
N ALA A 40 7.59 6.94 1.01
CA ALA A 40 8.94 6.47 0.75
C ALA A 40 9.75 6.08 2.02
N ASP A 41 9.35 6.56 3.20
CA ASP A 41 10.06 6.26 4.47
C ASP A 41 9.84 4.82 4.93
N HIS A 42 8.76 4.17 4.50
CA HIS A 42 8.38 2.82 4.95
C HIS A 42 8.03 1.88 3.78
N TRP A 43 7.28 2.39 2.82
CA TRP A 43 6.78 1.64 1.67
C TRP A 43 7.76 1.75 0.50
N HIS A 44 8.96 1.20 0.68
CA HIS A 44 10.05 1.34 -0.29
C HIS A 44 9.66 0.81 -1.68
N GLY A 45 9.79 1.68 -2.69
CA GLY A 45 9.41 1.38 -4.08
C GLY A 45 7.94 1.64 -4.44
N VAL A 46 7.08 1.94 -3.46
CA VAL A 46 5.68 2.32 -3.70
C VAL A 46 5.62 3.80 -4.14
N PRO A 47 4.89 4.15 -5.21
CA PRO A 47 4.78 5.53 -5.67
C PRO A 47 3.88 6.36 -4.74
N SER A 48 3.95 7.68 -4.87
CA SER A 48 2.93 8.58 -4.29
C SER A 48 1.61 8.49 -5.07
N SER A 49 0.51 8.94 -4.45
CA SER A 49 -0.83 9.03 -5.05
C SER A 49 -1.24 7.70 -5.68
N ILE A 50 -1.25 6.65 -4.86
CA ILE A 50 -1.75 5.33 -5.22
C ILE A 50 -3.27 5.36 -5.29
N ASP A 51 -3.88 4.53 -6.13
CA ASP A 51 -5.34 4.46 -6.29
C ASP A 51 -5.98 3.39 -5.41
N GLY A 52 -5.17 2.48 -4.87
CA GLY A 52 -5.64 1.38 -4.04
C GLY A 52 -4.50 0.54 -3.49
N ALA A 53 -4.79 -0.19 -2.41
CA ALA A 53 -3.88 -1.16 -1.84
C ALA A 53 -4.65 -2.27 -1.13
N PHE A 54 -4.14 -3.50 -1.20
CA PHE A 54 -4.64 -4.60 -0.38
C PHE A 54 -3.59 -5.69 -0.18
N ARG A 55 -3.78 -6.51 0.86
CA ARG A 55 -2.98 -7.72 1.07
C ARG A 55 -3.56 -8.89 0.28
N TYR A 56 -2.74 -9.52 -0.55
CA TYR A 56 -3.15 -10.69 -1.30
C TYR A 56 -2.93 -11.96 -0.47
N GLY A 57 -3.99 -12.76 -0.32
CA GLY A 57 -3.98 -13.92 0.58
C GLY A 57 -3.09 -15.06 0.10
N ASP A 58 -2.95 -15.25 -1.22
CA ASP A 58 -2.29 -16.43 -1.79
C ASP A 58 -0.77 -16.42 -1.57
N ASP A 59 -0.13 -15.26 -1.68
CA ASP A 59 1.32 -15.11 -1.48
C ASP A 59 1.68 -14.29 -0.22
N GLY A 60 0.68 -13.72 0.44
CA GLY A 60 0.83 -12.95 1.66
C GLY A 60 1.38 -11.54 1.46
N ASN A 61 1.68 -11.11 0.22
CA ASN A 61 2.27 -9.81 -0.11
C ASN A 61 1.22 -8.71 -0.19
N THR A 62 1.64 -7.45 -0.10
CA THR A 62 0.76 -6.29 -0.31
C THR A 62 0.89 -5.76 -1.73
N TYR A 63 -0.23 -5.48 -2.36
CA TYR A 63 -0.31 -5.01 -3.74
C TYR A 63 -0.83 -3.58 -3.73
N PHE A 64 -0.07 -2.67 -4.33
CA PHE A 64 -0.41 -1.27 -4.51
C PHE A 64 -0.75 -1.01 -5.98
N PHE A 65 -1.72 -0.14 -6.24
CA PHE A 65 -2.22 0.16 -7.58
C PHE A 65 -2.03 1.64 -7.89
N LYS A 66 -1.63 1.94 -9.13
CA LYS A 66 -1.56 3.31 -9.64
C LYS A 66 -1.72 3.31 -11.15
N GLY A 67 -2.77 3.96 -11.64
CA GLY A 67 -3.16 3.93 -13.05
C GLY A 67 -3.38 2.50 -13.53
N ASP A 68 -2.76 2.14 -14.64
CA ASP A 68 -2.80 0.83 -15.29
C ASP A 68 -1.81 -0.19 -14.69
N LYS A 69 -1.19 0.14 -13.54
CA LYS A 69 -0.07 -0.61 -12.98
C LYS A 69 -0.31 -1.05 -11.55
N TYR A 70 0.34 -2.16 -11.21
CA TYR A 70 0.43 -2.64 -9.83
C TYR A 70 1.87 -2.89 -9.39
N TYR A 71 2.10 -2.77 -8.08
CA TYR A 71 3.37 -2.93 -7.41
C TYR A 71 3.21 -4.02 -6.34
N ARG A 72 4.00 -5.09 -6.42
CA ARG A 72 4.03 -6.13 -5.40
C ARG A 72 5.04 -5.77 -4.32
N TYR A 73 4.55 -5.28 -3.19
CA TYR A 73 5.35 -5.03 -1.99
C TYR A 73 5.54 -6.33 -1.22
N ASN A 74 6.80 -6.75 -1.14
CA ASN A 74 7.18 -8.00 -0.51
C ASN A 74 7.33 -7.81 0.99
N GLU A 75 6.46 -8.44 1.76
CA GLU A 75 6.40 -8.30 3.22
C GLU A 75 7.65 -8.82 3.93
N GLN A 76 8.38 -9.76 3.31
CA GLN A 76 9.60 -10.31 3.89
C GLN A 76 10.80 -9.38 3.68
N THR A 77 10.85 -8.69 2.54
CA THR A 77 11.98 -7.81 2.19
C THR A 77 11.72 -6.34 2.52
N GLY A 78 10.46 -5.97 2.78
CA GLY A 78 10.06 -4.60 3.10
C GLY A 78 10.15 -3.64 1.91
N GLN A 79 10.03 -4.14 0.68
CA GLN A 79 10.13 -3.31 -0.53
C GLN A 79 9.37 -3.93 -1.70
N VAL A 80 9.12 -3.13 -2.73
CA VAL A 80 8.60 -3.62 -4.01
C VAL A 80 9.60 -4.56 -4.66
N ASP A 81 9.13 -5.72 -5.11
CA ASP A 81 9.98 -6.72 -5.75
C ASP A 81 10.61 -6.21 -7.06
N PRO A 82 11.82 -6.69 -7.42
CA PRO A 82 12.39 -6.44 -8.74
C PRO A 82 11.46 -6.89 -9.88
N GLY A 83 11.37 -6.08 -10.93
CA GLY A 83 10.50 -6.37 -12.08
C GLY A 83 9.04 -5.91 -11.92
N PHE A 84 8.78 -5.08 -10.91
CA PHE A 84 7.56 -4.29 -10.75
C PHE A 84 7.87 -2.78 -10.92
N PRO A 85 6.87 -1.95 -11.30
CA PRO A 85 5.47 -2.30 -11.52
C PRO A 85 5.22 -3.12 -12.79
N ARG A 86 4.08 -3.82 -12.82
CA ARG A 86 3.55 -4.56 -13.98
C ARG A 86 2.17 -4.05 -14.37
N SER A 87 1.72 -4.40 -15.57
CA SER A 87 0.36 -4.05 -16.01
C SER A 87 -0.65 -4.80 -15.16
N ILE A 88 -1.75 -4.15 -14.78
CA ILE A 88 -2.86 -4.82 -14.08
C ILE A 88 -3.34 -6.02 -14.91
N ASP A 89 -3.40 -5.89 -16.23
CA ASP A 89 -3.80 -6.96 -17.16
C ASP A 89 -2.88 -8.19 -17.15
N ASP A 90 -1.64 -8.08 -16.67
CA ASP A 90 -0.70 -9.21 -16.65
C ASP A 90 -1.09 -10.28 -15.62
N PHE A 91 -1.88 -9.91 -14.60
CA PHE A 91 -2.24 -10.80 -13.49
C PHE A 91 -3.69 -10.65 -13.04
N TRP A 92 -4.20 -9.43 -12.98
CA TRP A 92 -5.58 -9.11 -12.59
C TRP A 92 -6.49 -9.06 -13.81
N THR A 93 -6.44 -10.11 -14.63
CA THR A 93 -7.17 -10.18 -15.90
C THR A 93 -8.67 -9.92 -15.71
N GLY A 94 -9.23 -9.00 -16.49
CA GLY A 94 -10.65 -8.66 -16.43
C GLY A 94 -11.02 -7.61 -15.37
N VAL A 95 -10.04 -7.12 -14.60
CA VAL A 95 -10.18 -5.85 -13.86
C VAL A 95 -9.95 -4.72 -14.87
N PRO A 96 -10.91 -3.80 -15.05
CA PRO A 96 -10.81 -2.72 -16.02
C PRO A 96 -9.75 -1.67 -15.67
#